data_AF-A0AAG5CNT3-F1
#
_entry.id   AF-A0AAG5CNT3-F1
#
_cell.length_a   1.000
_cell.length_b   1.000
_cell.length_c   1.000
_cell.angle_alpha   90.00
_cell.angle_beta   90.00
_cell.angle_gamma   90.00
#
_symmetry.space_group_name_H-M   'P 1'
#
loop_
_entity.id
_entity.type
_entity.pdbx_description
1 polymer ?
#
loop_
_entity_poly.entity_id
_entity_poly.type
_entity_poly.pdbx_seq_one_letter_code
_entity_poly.pdbx_strand_id
1 'polypeptide(L)'
;MLFVFIDNATDLQTVLNSPNCLEKADVYRFFQCELGLFSAPASVWKVHRKHLSPCFNAKILASFVSIFNDKSSVLVNQLAAHVGQRGLFNVNEYIAKCTLDMVCGKCRPCCAL
;
A
#
# COMPACT_ATOMS: atom_id res chain seq x y z
N MET A 1 1.92 -27.95 -11.84
CA MET A 1 2.49 -26.73 -11.24
C MET A 1 2.92 -27.09 -9.83
N LEU A 2 4.20 -26.97 -9.49
CA LEU A 2 4.70 -27.27 -8.14
C LEU A 2 4.69 -25.99 -7.33
N PHE A 3 4.09 -26.03 -6.14
CA PHE A 3 4.14 -24.94 -5.17
C PHE A 3 4.96 -25.38 -3.97
N VAL A 4 5.92 -24.54 -3.58
CA VAL A 4 6.71 -24.72 -2.37
C VAL A 4 6.32 -23.61 -1.41
N PHE A 5 5.84 -23.99 -0.24
CA PHE A 5 5.49 -23.07 0.83
C PHE A 5 6.61 -23.08 1.87
N ILE A 6 7.05 -21.89 2.27
CA ILE A 6 8.10 -21.68 3.26
C ILE A 6 7.47 -20.99 4.46
N ASP A 7 7.54 -21.61 5.63
CA ASP A 7 7.01 -21.10 6.89
C ASP A 7 8.11 -20.69 7.88
N ASN A 8 9.33 -21.20 7.71
CA ASN A 8 10.48 -20.83 8.51
C ASN A 8 10.96 -19.41 8.20
N ALA A 9 11.14 -18.60 9.25
CA ALA A 9 11.52 -17.19 9.11
C ALA A 9 12.92 -16.99 8.48
N THR A 10 13.89 -17.84 8.80
CA THR A 10 15.27 -17.76 8.29
C THR A 10 15.32 -18.07 6.79
N ASP A 11 14.57 -19.09 6.37
CA ASP A 11 14.48 -19.47 4.97
C ASP A 11 13.75 -18.37 4.17
N LEU A 12 12.67 -17.83 4.72
CA LEU A 12 11.93 -16.73 4.12
C LEU A 12 12.82 -15.48 3.96
N GLN A 13 13.61 -15.13 4.98
CA GLN A 13 14.57 -14.04 4.88
C GLN A 13 15.59 -14.26 3.76
N THR A 14 16.10 -15.49 3.62
CA THR A 14 17.07 -15.85 2.57
C THR A 14 16.46 -15.68 1.18
N VAL A 15 15.23 -16.20 0.98
CA VAL A 15 14.54 -16.12 -0.31
C VAL A 15 14.14 -14.69 -0.65
N LEU A 16 13.54 -13.94 0.29
CA LEU A 16 13.05 -12.58 0.05
C LEU A 16 14.17 -11.56 -0.22
N ASN A 17 15.40 -11.82 0.25
CA ASN A 17 16.56 -10.96 0.00
C ASN A 17 17.44 -11.44 -1.16
N SER A 18 17.17 -12.61 -1.71
CA SER A 18 17.97 -13.17 -2.81
C SER A 18 17.69 -12.40 -4.12
N PRO A 19 18.72 -11.86 -4.81
CA PRO A 19 18.54 -11.21 -6.11
C PRO A 19 18.07 -12.18 -7.20
N ASN A 20 18.19 -13.50 -6.96
CA ASN A 20 17.76 -14.56 -7.87
C ASN A 20 16.27 -14.93 -7.70
N CYS A 21 15.62 -14.46 -6.63
CA CYS A 21 14.23 -14.81 -6.28
C CYS A 21 13.28 -13.60 -6.45
N LEU A 22 13.58 -12.72 -7.41
CA LEU A 22 12.81 -11.47 -7.62
C LEU A 22 11.61 -11.63 -8.56
N GLU A 23 11.57 -12.70 -9.36
CA GLU A 23 10.44 -12.97 -10.25
C GLU A 23 9.18 -13.31 -9.46
N LYS A 24 8.02 -12.83 -9.95
CA LYS A 24 6.74 -13.11 -9.31
C LYS A 24 6.31 -14.54 -9.58
N ALA A 25 5.75 -15.18 -8.57
CA ALA A 25 5.15 -16.51 -8.72
C ALA A 25 4.05 -16.47 -9.79
N ASP A 26 3.88 -17.57 -10.52
CA ASP A 26 2.97 -17.63 -11.66
C ASP A 26 1.51 -17.28 -11.32
N VAL A 27 1.10 -17.41 -10.05
CA VAL A 27 -0.22 -16.99 -9.56
C VAL A 27 -0.49 -15.50 -9.79
N TYR A 28 0.55 -14.67 -9.88
CA TYR A 28 0.41 -13.24 -10.19
C TYR A 28 -0.01 -12.98 -11.64
N ARG A 29 0.15 -13.95 -12.56
CA ARG A 29 -0.34 -13.81 -13.96
C ARG A 29 -1.85 -13.66 -14.04
N PHE A 30 -2.59 -14.11 -13.03
CA PHE A 30 -4.04 -13.93 -12.97
C PHE A 30 -4.47 -12.46 -13.11
N PHE A 31 -3.66 -11.53 -12.57
CA PHE A 31 -3.98 -10.10 -12.62
C PHE A 31 -3.71 -9.44 -13.98
N GLN A 32 -3.02 -10.13 -14.91
CA GLN A 32 -2.70 -9.65 -16.25
C GLN A 32 -2.15 -8.20 -16.32
N CYS A 33 -1.47 -7.76 -15.26
CA CYS A 33 -0.95 -6.39 -15.12
C CYS A 33 0.57 -6.40 -15.19
N GLU A 34 1.13 -6.33 -16.39
CA GLU A 34 2.57 -6.53 -16.61
C GLU A 34 3.40 -5.24 -16.50
N LEU A 35 2.74 -4.08 -16.31
CA LEU A 35 3.37 -2.76 -16.29
C LEU A 35 3.44 -2.13 -14.88
N GLY A 36 2.86 -2.77 -13.86
CA GLY A 36 2.79 -2.24 -12.49
C GLY A 36 3.84 -2.81 -11.54
N LEU A 37 4.02 -2.21 -10.36
CA LEU A 37 4.97 -2.72 -9.35
C LEU A 37 4.52 -4.05 -8.70
N PHE A 38 3.25 -4.42 -8.85
CA PHE A 38 2.65 -5.56 -8.17
C PHE A 38 2.93 -6.89 -8.89
N SER A 39 2.74 -6.94 -10.21
CA SER A 39 2.80 -8.17 -11.02
C SER A 39 3.76 -8.09 -12.22
N ALA A 40 4.49 -6.98 -12.40
CA ALA A 40 5.46 -6.89 -13.50
C ALA A 40 6.63 -7.88 -13.33
N PRO A 41 7.24 -8.31 -14.46
CA PRO A 41 8.48 -9.09 -14.46
C PRO A 41 9.61 -8.37 -13.71
N ALA A 42 10.60 -9.10 -13.18
CA ALA A 42 11.63 -8.49 -12.34
C ALA A 42 12.44 -7.40 -13.06
N SER A 43 12.65 -7.51 -14.37
CA SER A 43 13.34 -6.50 -15.18
C SER A 43 12.61 -5.14 -15.17
N VAL A 44 11.29 -5.15 -15.40
CA VAL A 44 10.43 -3.96 -15.38
C VAL A 44 10.26 -3.44 -13.95
N TRP A 45 10.01 -4.35 -13.00
CA TRP A 45 9.84 -4.02 -11.59
C TRP A 45 11.07 -3.29 -11.02
N LYS A 46 12.29 -3.75 -11.33
CA LYS A 46 13.54 -3.10 -10.87
C LYS A 46 13.61 -1.64 -11.33
N VAL A 47 13.27 -1.38 -12.59
CA VAL A 47 13.26 -0.02 -13.16
C VAL A 47 12.22 0.83 -12.46
N HIS A 48 10.97 0.38 -12.36
CA HIS A 48 9.90 1.14 -11.70
C HIS A 48 10.20 1.38 -10.21
N ARG A 49 10.69 0.38 -9.49
CA ARG A 49 11.05 0.51 -8.07
C ARG A 49 12.14 1.56 -7.87
N LYS A 50 13.17 1.57 -8.72
CA LYS A 50 14.25 2.55 -8.65
C LYS A 50 13.74 3.98 -8.81
N HIS A 51 12.83 4.22 -9.75
CA HIS A 51 12.26 5.55 -9.99
C HIS A 51 11.25 5.97 -8.90
N LEU A 52 10.48 5.04 -8.34
CA LEU A 52 9.47 5.33 -7.32
C LEU A 52 10.03 5.42 -5.90
N SER A 53 11.11 4.70 -5.59
CA SER A 53 11.72 4.72 -4.25
C SER A 53 11.98 6.14 -3.69
N PRO A 54 12.50 7.13 -4.46
CA PRO A 54 12.68 8.48 -3.93
C PRO A 54 11.38 9.18 -3.53
N CYS A 55 10.23 8.81 -4.10
CA CYS A 55 8.92 9.38 -3.75
C CYS A 55 8.43 8.95 -2.35
N PHE A 56 9.07 7.96 -1.72
CA PHE A 56 8.70 7.44 -0.39
C PHE A 56 9.79 7.68 0.66
N ASN A 57 10.61 8.72 0.50
CA ASN A 57 11.56 9.11 1.53
C ASN A 57 10.86 9.77 2.73
N ALA A 58 11.52 9.78 3.89
CA ALA A 58 10.95 10.28 5.15
C ALA A 58 10.43 11.73 5.07
N LYS A 59 11.06 12.60 4.27
CA LYS A 59 10.62 13.99 4.10
C LYS A 59 9.29 14.07 3.34
N ILE A 60 9.11 13.26 2.29
CA ILE A 60 7.84 13.19 1.56
C ILE A 60 6.76 12.56 2.43
N LEU A 61 7.09 11.48 3.17
CA LEU A 61 6.14 10.86 4.10
C LEU A 61 5.68 11.85 5.18
N ALA A 62 6.58 12.67 5.72
CA ALA A 62 6.22 13.73 6.67
C ALA A 62 5.25 14.76 6.06
N SER A 63 5.34 15.04 4.76
CA SER A 63 4.41 15.94 4.07
C SER A 63 2.98 15.40 3.97
N PHE A 64 2.79 14.07 4.08
CA PHE A 64 1.46 13.45 4.07
C PHE A 64 0.76 13.51 5.43
N VAL A 65 1.47 13.82 6.52
CA VAL A 65 0.90 13.87 7.88
C VAL A 65 -0.25 14.89 7.97
N SER A 66 -0.16 16.01 7.25
CA SER A 66 -1.25 16.99 7.21
C SER A 66 -2.52 16.39 6.57
N ILE A 67 -2.37 15.67 5.45
CA ILE A 67 -3.49 14.97 4.78
C ILE A 67 -4.08 13.93 5.73
N PHE A 68 -3.25 13.16 6.43
CA PHE A 68 -3.72 12.16 7.39
C PHE A 68 -4.49 12.79 8.55
N ASN A 69 -4.01 13.91 9.09
CA ASN A 69 -4.72 14.63 10.15
C ASN A 69 -6.06 15.16 9.66
N ASP A 70 -6.10 15.81 8.50
CA ASP A 70 -7.34 16.36 7.92
C ASP A 70 -8.39 15.26 7.70
N LYS A 71 -7.98 14.13 7.10
CA LYS A 71 -8.90 13.01 6.84
C LYS A 71 -9.30 12.27 8.13
N SER A 72 -8.40 12.17 9.10
CA SER A 72 -8.71 11.59 10.41
C SER A 72 -9.72 12.44 11.18
N SER A 73 -9.63 13.77 11.12
CA SER A 73 -10.63 14.66 11.72
C SER A 73 -12.01 14.46 11.10
N VAL A 74 -12.09 14.28 9.78
CA VAL A 74 -13.35 13.95 9.10
C VAL A 74 -13.90 12.61 9.58
N LEU A 75 -13.05 11.59 9.69
CA LEU A 75 -13.43 10.27 10.23
C LEU A 75 -13.98 10.39 11.67
N VAL A 76 -13.29 11.11 12.56
CA VAL A 76 -13.73 11.33 13.95
C VAL A 76 -15.10 12.00 13.98
N ASN A 77 -15.32 13.02 13.14
CA ASN A 77 -16.62 13.70 13.06
C ASN A 77 -17.74 12.77 12.57
N GLN A 78 -17.45 11.86 11.64
CA GLN A 78 -18.42 10.86 11.18
C GLN A 78 -18.75 9.84 12.28
N LEU A 79 -17.73 9.38 13.01
CA LEU A 79 -17.90 8.44 14.12
C LEU A 79 -18.60 9.07 15.33
N ALA A 80 -18.48 10.39 15.51
CA ALA A 80 -19.16 11.12 16.59
C ALA A 80 -20.69 10.95 16.52
N ALA A 81 -21.26 10.76 15.33
CA ALA A 81 -22.70 10.50 15.17
C ALA A 81 -23.16 9.20 15.86
N HIS A 82 -22.25 8.24 16.06
CA HIS A 82 -22.55 6.97 16.72
C HIS A 82 -22.34 6.99 18.24
N VAL A 83 -21.81 8.08 18.80
CA VAL A 83 -21.60 8.21 20.25
C VAL A 83 -22.95 8.24 20.96
N GLY A 84 -23.13 7.37 21.95
CA GLY A 84 -24.38 7.28 22.72
C GLY A 84 -25.52 6.53 22.01
N GLN A 85 -25.34 6.11 20.75
CA GLN A 85 -26.31 5.25 20.07
C GLN A 85 -26.27 3.84 20.64
N ARG A 86 -27.45 3.23 20.83
CA ARG A 86 -27.57 1.82 21.19
C ARG A 86 -27.64 0.99 19.91
N GLY A 87 -26.54 0.35 19.53
CA GLY A 87 -26.49 -0.51 18.35
C GLY A 87 -25.05 -0.78 17.92
N LEU A 88 -24.83 -1.97 17.33
CA LEU A 88 -23.58 -2.28 16.66
C LEU A 88 -23.57 -1.59 15.29
N PHE A 89 -22.42 -1.06 14.88
CA PHE A 89 -22.22 -0.53 13.54
C PHE A 89 -20.88 -1.04 12.97
N ASN A 90 -20.77 -1.05 11.65
CA ASN A 90 -19.58 -1.51 10.96
C ASN A 90 -18.57 -0.37 10.79
N VAL A 91 -17.53 -0.35 11.63
CA VAL A 91 -16.45 0.66 11.54
C VAL A 91 -15.61 0.53 10.27
N ASN A 92 -15.56 -0.65 9.66
CA ASN A 92 -14.71 -0.91 8.50
C ASN A 92 -15.09 -0.03 7.30
N GLU A 93 -16.39 0.29 7.12
CA GLU A 93 -16.84 1.17 6.06
C GLU A 93 -16.27 2.59 6.19
N TYR A 94 -16.19 3.10 7.42
CA TYR A 94 -15.62 4.41 7.72
C TYR A 94 -14.11 4.42 7.53
N ILE A 95 -13.42 3.37 7.99
CA ILE A 95 -11.97 3.22 7.84
C ILE A 95 -11.59 3.09 6.37
N ALA A 96 -12.31 2.27 5.59
CA ALA A 96 -12.05 2.08 4.17
C ALA A 96 -12.23 3.39 3.38
N LYS A 97 -13.30 4.13 3.64
CA LYS A 97 -13.53 5.46 3.05
C LYS A 97 -12.43 6.45 3.43
N CYS A 98 -12.07 6.52 4.71
CA CYS A 98 -11.01 7.39 5.20
C CYS A 98 -9.65 7.05 4.55
N THR A 99 -9.33 5.76 4.44
CA THR A 99 -8.10 5.27 3.79
C THR A 99 -8.06 5.67 2.32
N LEU A 100 -9.17 5.50 1.60
CA LEU A 100 -9.27 5.92 0.20
C LEU A 100 -9.08 7.44 0.06
N ASP A 101 -9.71 8.22 0.93
CA ASP A 101 -9.56 9.68 0.97
C ASP A 101 -8.13 10.14 1.29
N MET A 102 -7.39 9.37 2.11
CA MET A 102 -5.97 9.62 2.40
C MET A 102 -5.09 9.30 1.18
N VAL A 103 -5.33 8.18 0.51
CA VAL A 103 -4.55 7.74 -0.66
C VAL A 103 -4.83 8.60 -1.90
N CYS A 104 -6.10 8.97 -2.12
CA CYS A 104 -6.52 9.85 -3.22
C CYS A 104 -6.42 11.34 -2.86
N GLY A 105 -6.09 11.66 -1.61
CA GLY A 105 -5.83 13.03 -1.16
C GLY A 105 -4.72 13.65 -2.00
N LYS A 106 -4.92 14.90 -2.46
CA LYS A 106 -4.03 15.59 -3.41
C LYS A 106 -2.54 15.37 -3.06
N CYS A 107 -1.87 14.52 -3.82
CA CYS A 107 -0.43 14.38 -3.80
C CYS A 107 0.18 15.62 -4.47
N ARG A 108 0.22 16.76 -3.75
CA ARG A 108 0.91 17.97 -4.22
C ARG A 108 2.42 17.77 -4.47
N PRO A 109 3.19 16.90 -3.77
CA PRO A 109 4.63 16.93 -3.93
C PRO A 109 5.16 16.32 -5.24
N CYS A 110 4.33 15.63 -6.05
CA CYS A 110 4.77 15.06 -7.34
C CYS A 110 4.36 15.89 -8.58
N CYS A 111 3.54 16.95 -8.44
CA CYS A 111 3.10 17.79 -9.57
C CYS A 111 3.84 19.13 -9.68
N ALA A 112 4.92 19.32 -8.91
CA ALA A 112 5.73 20.55 -8.91
C ALA A 112 7.13 20.35 -9.53
N LEU A 113 7.34 19.23 -10.23
CA LEU A 113 8.51 18.95 -11.08
C LEU A 113 8.04 18.70 -12.51
#